data_AF-A0AB73ULK8-F1
#
_entry.id   AF-A0AB73ULK8-F1
#
_cell.length_a   1.000
_cell.length_b   1.000
_cell.length_c   1.000
_cell.angle_alpha   90.00
_cell.angle_beta   90.00
_cell.angle_gamma   90.00
#
_symmetry.space_group_name_H-M   'P 1'
#
loop_
_entity.id
_entity.type
_entity.pdbx_description
1 polymer ?
#
loop_
_entity_poly.entity_id
_entity_poly.type
_entity_poly.pdbx_seq_one_letter_code
_entity_poly.pdbx_strand_id
1 'polypeptide(L)'
;MGIKDELNSLNTPEDVIEKVGDFLEKGHEIVDTLSEYSPYVKLANNLMNKRREHKCKQFLQGLAIKVFSREDITSDEFKKLNGLLEKDVNRILILDILEEATKTVSDISSKLLGIIAGQVLEGQREFNYNDWILINGLKNMNDWDMENFKKVYLYFDAYPGEEVANSACVYLNLPINVFAEREDLLDPQLKQDEEYKMLRSSLLRISSFQILSVGETRWIDDAASFIRSQVGCELYNLINLLDEV
;
A
#
# COMPACT_ATOMS: atom_id res chain seq x y z
N MET A 1 -25.67 -0.88 -21.04
CA MET A 1 -25.49 -1.14 -19.60
C MET A 1 -24.04 -0.82 -19.29
N GLY A 2 -23.83 0.23 -18.51
CA GLY A 2 -22.51 0.81 -18.31
C GLY A 2 -21.85 0.25 -17.06
N ILE A 3 -20.53 0.18 -17.06
CA ILE A 3 -19.65 -0.21 -15.94
C ILE A 3 -19.95 0.57 -14.64
N LYS A 4 -20.70 1.68 -14.73
CA LYS A 4 -21.24 2.43 -13.58
C LYS A 4 -22.34 1.70 -12.80
N ASP A 5 -23.00 0.70 -13.38
CA ASP A 5 -24.11 -0.02 -12.73
C ASP A 5 -23.63 -1.25 -11.93
N GLU A 6 -22.40 -1.73 -12.14
CA GLU A 6 -21.81 -2.85 -11.37
C GLU A 6 -21.01 -2.41 -10.14
N LEU A 7 -20.66 -1.12 -10.02
CA LEU A 7 -19.90 -0.58 -8.88
C LEU A 7 -20.77 -0.15 -7.68
N ASN A 8 -22.10 -0.23 -7.81
CA ASN A 8 -23.07 0.19 -6.78
C ASN A 8 -23.63 -0.96 -5.93
N SER A 9 -23.09 -2.18 -6.02
CA SER A 9 -23.59 -3.35 -5.27
C SER A 9 -22.75 -3.73 -4.04
N LEU A 10 -21.82 -2.88 -3.61
CA LEU A 10 -21.15 -3.02 -2.31
C LEU A 10 -22.14 -2.68 -1.19
N ASN A 11 -23.04 -3.63 -0.89
CA ASN A 11 -23.88 -3.67 0.30
C ASN A 11 -22.98 -3.73 1.54
N THR A 12 -22.40 -2.59 1.89
CA THR A 12 -21.84 -2.38 3.21
C THR A 12 -23.04 -2.05 4.08
N PRO A 13 -23.40 -2.89 5.07
CA PRO A 13 -24.54 -2.59 5.94
C PRO A 13 -24.32 -1.21 6.56
N GLU A 14 -25.36 -0.37 6.59
CA GLU A 14 -25.29 0.97 7.20
C GLU A 14 -24.77 0.89 8.66
N ASP A 15 -25.08 -0.20 9.35
CA ASP A 15 -24.56 -0.57 10.68
C ASP A 15 -23.03 -0.65 10.78
N VAL A 16 -22.33 -0.98 9.69
CA VAL A 16 -20.86 -1.03 9.65
C VAL A 16 -20.29 0.37 9.52
N ILE A 17 -20.96 1.26 8.77
CA ILE A 17 -20.53 2.65 8.61
C ILE A 17 -20.69 3.40 9.93
N GLU A 18 -21.80 3.20 10.65
CA GLU A 18 -22.02 3.79 11.98
C GLU A 18 -20.94 3.33 12.99
N LYS A 19 -20.63 2.03 13.02
CA LYS A 19 -19.60 1.46 13.90
C LYS A 19 -18.17 1.87 13.53
N VAL A 20 -17.90 2.10 12.25
CA VAL A 20 -16.63 2.69 11.79
C VAL A 20 -16.53 4.13 12.27
N GLY A 21 -17.63 4.88 12.26
CA GLY A 21 -17.75 6.21 12.87
C GLY A 21 -17.39 6.19 14.36
N ASP A 22 -17.98 5.29 15.14
CA ASP A 22 -17.68 5.14 16.58
C ASP A 22 -16.22 4.76 16.85
N PHE A 23 -15.63 3.93 15.98
CA PHE A 23 -14.23 3.52 16.09
C PHE A 23 -13.27 4.67 15.74
N LEU A 24 -13.62 5.48 14.75
CA LEU A 24 -12.92 6.72 14.41
C LEU A 24 -13.08 7.78 15.50
N GLU A 25 -14.26 7.93 16.11
CA GLU A 25 -14.49 8.87 17.21
C GLU A 25 -13.60 8.57 18.42
N LYS A 26 -13.44 7.28 18.77
CA LYS A 26 -12.47 6.82 19.79
C LYS A 26 -11.01 7.08 19.43
N GLY A 27 -10.67 7.22 18.14
CA GLY A 27 -9.36 7.67 17.67
C GLY A 27 -9.24 9.19 17.50
N HIS A 28 -10.37 9.89 17.31
CA HIS A 28 -10.45 11.32 17.00
C HIS A 28 -10.42 12.23 18.22
N GLU A 29 -10.60 11.73 19.44
CA GLU A 29 -10.35 12.50 20.68
C GLU A 29 -8.93 13.08 20.77
N ILE A 30 -8.01 12.70 19.87
CA ILE A 30 -6.64 13.17 19.78
C ILE A 30 -6.45 14.35 18.79
N VAL A 31 -7.39 14.64 17.87
CA VAL A 31 -7.11 15.51 16.69
C VAL A 31 -8.01 16.74 16.52
N ASP A 32 -9.18 16.84 17.15
CA ASP A 32 -10.12 17.93 16.86
C ASP A 32 -9.91 19.19 17.73
N THR A 33 -9.20 20.18 17.18
CA THR A 33 -9.22 21.57 17.69
C THR A 33 -9.33 22.64 16.59
N LEU A 34 -9.66 22.29 15.34
CA LEU A 34 -9.57 23.27 14.22
C LEU A 34 -10.80 23.39 13.29
N SER A 35 -11.92 22.69 13.55
CA SER A 35 -13.04 22.62 12.61
C SER A 35 -14.12 23.71 12.72
N GLU A 36 -14.01 24.68 13.65
CA GLU A 36 -15.14 25.56 13.99
C GLU A 36 -15.42 26.75 13.04
N TYR A 37 -14.62 27.04 12.02
CA TYR A 37 -14.82 28.26 11.22
C TYR A 37 -14.80 28.04 9.69
N SER A 38 -16.00 27.98 9.08
CA SER A 38 -16.35 28.27 7.65
C SER A 38 -17.19 27.17 6.95
N PRO A 39 -18.23 27.50 6.15
CA PRO A 39 -19.03 26.52 5.40
C PRO A 39 -18.26 25.76 4.31
N TYR A 40 -17.18 26.33 3.75
CA TYR A 40 -16.29 25.60 2.84
C TYR A 40 -15.39 24.61 3.61
N VAL A 41 -15.03 24.96 4.85
CA VAL A 41 -14.34 24.06 5.79
C VAL A 41 -15.26 22.91 6.19
N LYS A 42 -16.58 23.13 6.32
CA LYS A 42 -17.55 22.04 6.58
C LYS A 42 -17.66 21.03 5.43
N LEU A 43 -17.70 21.48 4.18
CA LEU A 43 -17.73 20.56 3.03
C LEU A 43 -16.39 19.83 2.86
N ALA A 44 -15.27 20.53 3.03
CA ALA A 44 -13.95 19.92 3.03
C ALA A 44 -13.78 18.92 4.17
N ASN A 45 -14.25 19.24 5.37
CA ASN A 45 -14.25 18.34 6.53
C ASN A 45 -15.15 17.13 6.29
N ASN A 46 -16.37 17.31 5.75
CA ASN A 46 -17.25 16.18 5.44
C ASN A 46 -16.65 15.26 4.37
N LEU A 47 -16.02 15.81 3.32
CA LEU A 47 -15.38 15.00 2.28
C LEU A 47 -14.10 14.32 2.79
N MET A 48 -13.32 15.03 3.61
CA MET A 48 -12.13 14.50 4.27
C MET A 48 -12.50 13.38 5.25
N ASN A 49 -13.61 13.55 5.99
CA ASN A 49 -14.16 12.53 6.87
C ASN A 49 -14.64 11.32 6.07
N LYS A 50 -15.38 11.52 4.97
CA LYS A 50 -15.76 10.41 4.07
C LYS A 50 -14.55 9.66 3.50
N ARG A 51 -13.48 10.38 3.12
CA ARG A 51 -12.24 9.74 2.67
C ARG A 51 -11.60 8.93 3.80
N ARG A 52 -11.50 9.49 5.01
CA ARG A 52 -10.96 8.79 6.18
C ARG A 52 -11.81 7.58 6.58
N GLU A 53 -13.13 7.69 6.55
CA GLU A 53 -14.08 6.58 6.73
C GLU A 53 -13.82 5.48 5.70
N HIS A 54 -13.67 5.85 4.42
CA HIS A 54 -13.35 4.88 3.38
C HIS A 54 -12.00 4.18 3.64
N LYS A 55 -10.95 4.93 4.01
CA LYS A 55 -9.65 4.37 4.37
C LYS A 55 -9.74 3.45 5.59
N CYS A 56 -10.48 3.84 6.61
CA CYS A 56 -10.73 3.03 7.79
C CYS A 56 -11.45 1.73 7.42
N LYS A 57 -12.44 1.79 6.52
CA LYS A 57 -13.09 0.58 5.97
C LYS A 57 -12.08 -0.34 5.27
N GLN A 58 -11.23 0.19 4.39
CA GLN A 58 -10.19 -0.60 3.72
C GLN A 58 -9.23 -1.24 4.72
N PHE A 59 -8.82 -0.48 5.75
CA PHE A 59 -7.98 -0.97 6.84
C PHE A 59 -8.66 -2.12 7.59
N LEU A 60 -9.92 -1.97 7.98
CA LEU A 60 -10.66 -3.01 8.68
C LEU A 60 -10.84 -4.26 7.82
N GLN A 61 -11.08 -4.11 6.53
CA GLN A 61 -11.10 -5.23 5.58
C GLN A 61 -9.78 -5.99 5.59
N GLY A 62 -8.63 -5.30 5.51
CA GLY A 62 -7.32 -5.93 5.59
C GLY A 62 -7.07 -6.63 6.93
N LEU A 63 -7.49 -5.99 8.02
CA LEU A 63 -7.43 -6.56 9.37
C LEU A 63 -8.25 -7.85 9.47
N ALA A 64 -9.45 -7.86 8.88
CA ALA A 64 -10.32 -9.02 8.83
C ALA A 64 -9.81 -10.14 7.94
N ILE A 65 -9.20 -9.82 6.78
CA ILE A 65 -8.50 -10.80 5.95
C ILE A 65 -7.49 -11.55 6.82
N LYS A 66 -6.77 -10.83 7.66
CA LYS A 66 -5.75 -11.46 8.49
C LYS A 66 -6.32 -12.26 9.67
N VAL A 67 -7.32 -11.74 10.37
CA VAL A 67 -7.89 -12.35 11.60
C VAL A 67 -8.91 -13.46 11.28
N PHE A 68 -9.65 -13.32 10.20
CA PHE A 68 -10.78 -14.19 9.84
C PHE A 68 -10.60 -14.91 8.50
N SER A 69 -9.50 -14.67 7.76
CA SER A 69 -9.26 -15.26 6.43
C SER A 69 -10.33 -14.92 5.39
N ARG A 70 -10.98 -13.74 5.52
CA ARG A 70 -11.98 -13.22 4.58
C ARG A 70 -12.06 -11.69 4.61
N GLU A 71 -12.48 -11.07 3.51
CA GLU A 71 -12.59 -9.61 3.40
C GLU A 71 -13.87 -9.04 4.02
N ASP A 72 -15.00 -9.75 3.90
CA ASP A 72 -16.28 -9.28 4.42
C ASP A 72 -16.38 -9.44 5.94
N ILE A 73 -16.80 -8.35 6.60
CA ILE A 73 -16.96 -8.30 8.05
C ILE A 73 -18.44 -8.23 8.40
N THR A 74 -18.91 -9.23 9.12
CA THR A 74 -20.24 -9.18 9.72
C THR A 74 -20.28 -8.32 10.99
N SER A 75 -21.47 -7.85 11.35
CA SER A 75 -21.71 -7.05 12.56
C SER A 75 -21.19 -7.70 13.85
N ASP A 76 -21.23 -9.04 13.93
CA ASP A 76 -20.75 -9.84 15.06
C ASP A 76 -19.23 -10.02 15.06
N GLU A 77 -18.61 -10.15 13.89
CA GLU A 77 -17.14 -10.18 13.77
C GLU A 77 -16.51 -8.85 14.12
N PHE A 78 -17.17 -7.74 13.79
CA PHE A 78 -16.73 -6.42 14.23
C PHE A 78 -16.73 -6.32 15.77
N LYS A 79 -17.76 -6.86 16.44
CA LYS A 79 -17.79 -6.91 17.91
C LYS A 79 -16.66 -7.80 18.46
N LYS A 80 -16.39 -8.93 17.80
CA LYS A 80 -15.28 -9.82 18.16
C LYS A 80 -13.94 -9.11 18.01
N LEU A 81 -13.74 -8.38 16.92
CA LEU A 81 -12.54 -7.59 16.66
C LEU A 81 -12.34 -6.49 17.72
N ASN A 82 -13.39 -5.75 18.05
CA ASN A 82 -13.34 -4.77 19.14
C ASN A 82 -12.95 -5.43 20.48
N GLY A 83 -13.51 -6.60 20.78
CA GLY A 83 -13.15 -7.36 21.96
C GLY A 83 -11.70 -7.87 21.97
N LEU A 84 -11.10 -8.13 20.81
CA LEU A 84 -9.69 -8.46 20.67
C LEU A 84 -8.83 -7.21 20.93
N LEU A 85 -9.15 -6.09 20.27
CA LEU A 85 -8.42 -4.82 20.41
C LEU A 85 -8.43 -4.29 21.85
N GLU A 86 -9.52 -4.45 22.59
CA GLU A 86 -9.60 -4.00 24.00
C GLU A 86 -8.69 -4.80 24.94
N LYS A 87 -8.38 -6.05 24.59
CA LYS A 87 -7.56 -6.96 25.41
C LYS A 87 -6.11 -7.02 24.95
N ASP A 88 -5.83 -6.52 23.75
CA ASP A 88 -4.53 -6.60 23.14
C ASP A 88 -3.54 -5.61 23.76
N VAL A 89 -2.36 -6.12 24.10
CA VAL A 89 -1.29 -5.31 24.71
C VAL A 89 -0.69 -4.31 23.73
N ASN A 90 -0.83 -4.54 22.42
CA ASN A 90 -0.37 -3.69 21.34
C ASN A 90 -1.50 -2.79 20.79
N ARG A 91 -2.62 -2.63 21.50
CA ARG A 91 -3.75 -1.78 21.07
C ARG A 91 -3.31 -0.39 20.60
N ILE A 92 -2.40 0.26 21.33
CA ILE A 92 -1.89 1.60 21.00
C ILE A 92 -1.21 1.57 19.62
N LEU A 93 -0.32 0.60 19.41
CA LEU A 93 0.35 0.42 18.12
C LEU A 93 -0.65 0.17 16.99
N ILE A 94 -1.69 -0.65 17.21
CA ILE A 94 -2.72 -0.90 16.19
C ILE A 94 -3.47 0.40 15.84
N LEU A 95 -3.77 1.24 16.83
CA LEU A 95 -4.40 2.54 16.61
C LEU A 95 -3.46 3.51 15.87
N ASP A 96 -2.16 3.49 16.17
CA ASP A 96 -1.16 4.28 15.44
C ASP A 96 -1.10 3.85 13.96
N ILE A 97 -1.12 2.54 13.68
CA ILE A 97 -1.14 2.02 12.30
C ILE A 97 -2.42 2.45 11.58
N LEU A 98 -3.59 2.39 12.26
CA LEU A 98 -4.85 2.88 11.70
C LEU A 98 -4.77 4.36 11.37
N GLU A 99 -4.23 5.18 12.28
CA GLU A 99 -4.09 6.62 12.05
C GLU A 99 -3.29 6.88 10.78
N GLU A 100 -2.18 6.17 10.59
CA GLU A 100 -1.37 6.25 9.37
C GLU A 100 -2.12 5.72 8.14
N ALA A 101 -2.94 4.67 8.27
CA ALA A 101 -3.77 4.15 7.20
C ALA A 101 -4.79 5.17 6.68
N THR A 102 -5.42 5.95 7.57
CA THR A 102 -6.36 7.00 7.18
C THR A 102 -5.72 8.16 6.39
N LYS A 103 -4.39 8.28 6.45
CA LYS A 103 -3.59 9.30 5.75
C LYS A 103 -2.97 8.79 4.44
N THR A 104 -3.15 7.51 4.11
CA THR A 104 -2.57 6.91 2.90
C THR A 104 -3.05 7.59 1.61
N VAL A 105 -2.15 7.62 0.62
CA VAL A 105 -2.53 8.04 -0.73
C VAL A 105 -3.41 6.97 -1.39
N SER A 106 -2.95 5.72 -1.43
CA SER A 106 -3.62 4.56 -2.05
C SER A 106 -4.59 3.84 -1.11
N ASP A 107 -5.75 3.39 -1.61
CA ASP A 107 -6.71 2.59 -0.82
C ASP A 107 -6.17 1.18 -0.54
N ILE A 108 -5.44 0.61 -1.50
CA ILE A 108 -4.72 -0.66 -1.34
C ILE A 108 -3.73 -0.56 -0.18
N SER A 109 -3.01 0.56 -0.08
CA SER A 109 -2.08 0.77 1.02
C SER A 109 -2.77 0.79 2.39
N SER A 110 -3.97 1.37 2.48
CA SER A 110 -4.78 1.32 3.71
C SER A 110 -5.17 -0.11 4.08
N LYS A 111 -5.57 -0.91 3.09
CA LYS A 111 -5.88 -2.33 3.28
C LYS A 111 -4.65 -3.14 3.71
N LEU A 112 -3.50 -2.93 3.10
CA LEU A 112 -2.24 -3.57 3.47
C LEU A 112 -1.82 -3.25 4.91
N LEU A 113 -1.99 -2.00 5.34
CA LEU A 113 -1.77 -1.60 6.74
C LEU A 113 -2.72 -2.32 7.71
N GLY A 114 -3.95 -2.58 7.27
CA GLY A 114 -4.90 -3.44 7.97
C GLY A 114 -4.37 -4.85 8.21
N ILE A 115 -3.82 -5.47 7.16
CA ILE A 115 -3.21 -6.81 7.26
C ILE A 115 -2.04 -6.80 8.26
N ILE A 116 -1.17 -5.79 8.20
CA ILE A 116 -0.03 -5.63 9.12
C ILE A 116 -0.54 -5.51 10.56
N ALA A 117 -1.52 -4.66 10.83
CA ALA A 117 -2.14 -4.53 12.14
C ALA A 117 -2.75 -5.86 12.63
N GLY A 118 -3.31 -6.65 11.71
CA GLY A 118 -3.87 -7.97 12.03
C GLY A 118 -2.80 -8.97 12.42
N GLN A 119 -1.62 -8.89 11.79
CA GLN A 119 -0.48 -9.73 12.16
C GLN A 119 0.06 -9.37 13.55
N VAL A 120 0.07 -8.08 13.90
CA VAL A 120 0.41 -7.60 15.25
C VAL A 120 -0.61 -8.11 16.28
N LEU A 121 -1.91 -7.98 15.97
CA LEU A 121 -3.01 -8.43 16.84
C LEU A 121 -2.96 -9.95 17.11
N GLU A 122 -2.64 -10.75 16.10
CA GLU A 122 -2.51 -12.21 16.22
C GLU A 122 -1.15 -12.65 16.82
N GLY A 123 -0.28 -11.71 17.20
CA GLY A 123 1.05 -12.01 17.74
C GLY A 123 2.01 -12.65 16.74
N GLN A 124 1.72 -12.54 15.44
CA GLN A 124 2.53 -13.12 14.36
C GLN A 124 3.65 -12.19 13.87
N ARG A 125 3.61 -10.91 14.28
CA ARG A 125 4.59 -9.90 13.91
C ARG A 125 5.08 -9.17 15.15
N GLU A 126 6.38 -9.19 15.37
CA GLU A 126 7.07 -8.30 16.32
C GLU A 126 7.45 -7.02 15.60
N PHE A 127 6.95 -5.90 16.09
CA PHE A 127 7.07 -4.62 15.41
C PHE A 127 8.45 -4.00 15.59
N ASN A 128 9.15 -3.74 14.49
CA ASN A 128 10.53 -3.29 14.46
C ASN A 128 10.76 -2.13 13.46
N TYR A 129 12.02 -1.78 13.20
CA TYR A 129 12.38 -0.67 12.32
C TYR A 129 11.94 -0.88 10.85
N ASN A 130 12.02 -2.10 10.34
CA ASN A 130 11.58 -2.43 8.98
C ASN A 130 10.06 -2.25 8.82
N ASP A 131 9.29 -2.51 9.87
CA ASP A 131 7.85 -2.25 9.88
C ASP A 131 7.55 -0.75 9.77
N TRP A 132 8.32 0.10 10.46
CA TRP A 132 8.18 1.56 10.31
C TRP A 132 8.53 2.04 8.89
N ILE A 133 9.56 1.47 8.27
CA ILE A 133 9.87 1.74 6.85
C ILE A 133 8.69 1.35 5.97
N LEU A 134 8.13 0.15 6.18
CA LEU A 134 7.01 -0.37 5.43
C LEU A 134 5.76 0.52 5.56
N ILE A 135 5.42 0.95 6.78
CA ILE A 135 4.30 1.87 7.02
C ILE A 135 4.52 3.19 6.30
N ASN A 136 5.71 3.78 6.45
CA ASN A 136 6.02 5.04 5.80
C ASN A 136 5.99 4.93 4.26
N GLY A 137 6.47 3.82 3.70
CA GLY A 137 6.35 3.52 2.27
C GLY A 137 4.90 3.46 1.82
N LEU A 138 4.09 2.60 2.45
CA LEU A 138 2.66 2.42 2.14
C LEU A 138 1.85 3.72 2.28
N LYS A 139 2.16 4.55 3.28
CA LYS A 139 1.51 5.85 3.45
C LYS A 139 1.68 6.75 2.23
N ASN A 140 2.88 6.77 1.65
CA ASN A 140 3.28 7.73 0.63
C ASN A 140 3.21 7.18 -0.81
N MET A 141 3.17 5.86 -0.98
CA MET A 141 3.01 5.21 -2.28
C MET A 141 1.59 5.40 -2.83
N ASN A 142 1.50 5.78 -4.10
CA ASN A 142 0.23 5.80 -4.83
C ASN A 142 0.03 4.47 -5.59
N ASP A 143 -1.12 4.32 -6.24
CA ASP A 143 -1.43 3.07 -6.96
C ASP A 143 -0.44 2.77 -8.09
N TRP A 144 0.12 3.81 -8.72
CA TRP A 144 1.08 3.68 -9.81
C TRP A 144 2.43 3.18 -9.29
N ASP A 145 2.85 3.64 -8.09
CA ASP A 145 4.02 3.08 -7.41
C ASP A 145 3.82 1.61 -7.07
N MET A 146 2.65 1.24 -6.54
CA MET A 146 2.35 -0.15 -6.19
C MET A 146 2.43 -1.06 -7.42
N GLU A 147 1.85 -0.63 -8.54
CA GLU A 147 1.89 -1.39 -9.80
C GLU A 147 3.32 -1.51 -10.35
N ASN A 148 4.08 -0.40 -10.36
CA ASN A 148 5.45 -0.36 -10.84
C ASN A 148 6.41 -1.15 -9.93
N PHE A 149 6.18 -1.12 -8.62
CA PHE A 149 6.88 -1.97 -7.66
C PHE A 149 6.65 -3.45 -7.97
N LYS A 150 5.40 -3.86 -8.22
CA LYS A 150 5.05 -5.24 -8.58
C LYS A 150 5.77 -5.67 -9.86
N LYS A 151 5.88 -4.81 -10.87
CA LYS A 151 6.63 -5.09 -12.11
C LYS A 151 8.10 -5.44 -11.84
N VAL A 152 8.75 -4.78 -10.88
CA VAL A 152 10.15 -5.09 -10.50
C VAL A 152 10.26 -6.46 -9.84
N TYR A 153 9.35 -6.82 -8.95
CA TYR A 153 9.38 -8.14 -8.30
C TYR A 153 9.01 -9.27 -9.26
N LEU A 154 8.06 -9.05 -10.16
CA LEU A 154 7.75 -9.99 -11.24
C LEU A 154 8.94 -10.19 -12.19
N TYR A 155 9.69 -9.13 -12.51
CA TYR A 155 10.93 -9.25 -13.29
C TYR A 155 11.94 -10.17 -12.59
N PHE A 156 12.14 -9.94 -11.31
CA PHE A 156 13.00 -10.71 -10.43
C PHE A 156 12.59 -12.20 -10.35
N ASP A 157 11.30 -12.49 -10.37
CA ASP A 157 10.77 -13.86 -10.40
C ASP A 157 10.94 -14.51 -11.78
N ALA A 158 10.77 -13.74 -12.86
CA ALA A 158 10.98 -14.21 -14.23
C ALA A 158 12.46 -14.50 -14.54
N TYR A 159 13.37 -13.76 -13.91
CA TYR A 159 14.82 -13.87 -14.09
C TYR A 159 15.53 -14.14 -12.75
N PRO A 160 15.40 -15.34 -12.17
CA PRO A 160 15.89 -15.63 -10.81
C PRO A 160 17.41 -15.58 -10.65
N GLY A 161 18.16 -15.61 -11.76
CA GLY A 161 19.62 -15.43 -11.76
C GLY A 161 20.07 -13.96 -11.73
N GLU A 162 19.15 -13.01 -11.86
CA GLU A 162 19.45 -11.58 -11.82
C GLU A 162 19.33 -11.06 -10.38
N GLU A 163 20.44 -10.57 -9.84
CA GLU A 163 20.49 -9.92 -8.53
C GLU A 163 20.09 -8.44 -8.58
N VAL A 164 20.18 -7.84 -9.78
CA VAL A 164 19.92 -6.42 -10.05
C VAL A 164 18.82 -6.30 -11.10
N ALA A 165 17.88 -5.38 -10.90
CA ALA A 165 16.88 -5.00 -11.88
C ALA A 165 17.18 -3.58 -12.37
N ASN A 166 17.51 -3.45 -13.66
CA ASN A 166 17.64 -2.15 -14.32
C ASN A 166 16.26 -1.67 -14.80
N SER A 167 15.91 -0.40 -14.62
CA SER A 167 14.60 0.14 -14.99
C SER A 167 14.23 -0.09 -16.46
N ALA A 168 15.19 -0.03 -17.39
CA ALA A 168 14.95 -0.31 -18.80
C ALA A 168 14.71 -1.80 -19.06
N CYS A 169 15.45 -2.67 -18.37
CA CYS A 169 15.26 -4.12 -18.43
C CYS A 169 13.89 -4.54 -17.87
N VAL A 170 13.44 -3.91 -16.78
CA VAL A 170 12.09 -4.13 -16.22
C VAL A 170 11.01 -3.66 -17.20
N TYR A 171 11.17 -2.47 -17.79
CA TYR A 171 10.22 -1.91 -18.76
C TYR A 171 10.06 -2.81 -20.00
N LEU A 172 11.18 -3.25 -20.58
CA LEU A 172 11.19 -4.10 -21.77
C LEU A 172 10.99 -5.58 -21.44
N ASN A 173 10.98 -5.94 -20.15
CA ASN A 173 10.96 -7.30 -19.63
C ASN A 173 12.04 -8.20 -20.27
N LEU A 174 13.30 -7.77 -20.23
CA LEU A 174 14.44 -8.50 -20.79
C LEU A 174 15.53 -8.75 -19.73
N PRO A 175 16.20 -9.91 -19.72
CA PRO A 175 17.35 -10.13 -18.84
C PRO A 175 18.51 -9.21 -19.23
N ILE A 176 19.41 -8.93 -18.27
CA ILE A 176 20.44 -7.90 -18.43
C ILE A 176 21.40 -8.25 -19.57
N ASN A 177 21.76 -9.53 -19.70
CA ASN A 177 22.65 -9.99 -20.78
C ASN A 177 22.08 -9.71 -22.18
N VAL A 178 20.80 -9.99 -22.40
CA VAL A 178 20.13 -9.72 -23.68
C VAL A 178 20.04 -8.22 -23.93
N PHE A 179 19.76 -7.42 -22.90
CA PHE A 179 19.73 -5.97 -23.03
C PHE A 179 21.10 -5.39 -23.39
N ALA A 180 22.17 -5.88 -22.76
CA ALA A 180 23.54 -5.42 -23.01
C ALA A 180 24.05 -5.72 -24.43
N GLU A 181 23.55 -6.79 -25.06
CA GLU A 181 23.91 -7.18 -26.43
C GLU A 181 23.12 -6.41 -27.51
N ARG A 182 22.10 -5.63 -27.13
CA ARG A 182 21.19 -4.95 -28.05
C ARG A 182 21.41 -3.44 -28.08
N GLU A 183 22.37 -3.00 -28.89
CA GLU A 183 22.67 -1.58 -29.13
C GLU A 183 21.45 -0.80 -29.68
N ASP A 184 20.54 -1.47 -30.38
CA ASP A 184 19.28 -0.90 -30.89
C ASP A 184 18.29 -0.54 -29.78
N LEU A 185 18.42 -1.13 -28.58
CA LEU A 185 17.57 -0.83 -27.42
C LEU A 185 18.15 0.26 -26.50
N LEU A 186 19.38 0.74 -26.76
CA LEU A 186 19.95 1.92 -26.13
C LEU A 186 19.41 3.23 -26.74
N ASP A 187 18.22 3.16 -27.35
CA ASP A 187 17.60 4.18 -28.17
C ASP A 187 17.22 5.44 -27.37
N PRO A 188 17.62 6.65 -27.83
CA PRO A 188 17.07 7.92 -27.37
C PRO A 188 15.54 7.98 -27.30
N GLN A 189 14.82 7.18 -28.09
CA GLN A 189 13.35 7.10 -28.08
C GLN A 189 12.79 6.52 -26.78
N LEU A 190 13.45 5.53 -26.17
CA LEU A 190 13.02 4.98 -24.88
C LEU A 190 13.02 6.06 -23.80
N LYS A 191 14.00 6.97 -23.84
CA LYS A 191 14.06 8.12 -22.91
C LYS A 191 12.94 9.12 -23.11
N GLN A 192 12.29 9.13 -24.27
CA GLN A 192 11.15 10.00 -24.55
C GLN A 192 9.81 9.33 -24.24
N ASP A 193 9.80 8.01 -24.00
CA ASP A 193 8.60 7.29 -23.64
C ASP A 193 8.09 7.69 -22.24
N GLU A 194 6.84 8.13 -22.16
CA GLU A 194 6.24 8.63 -20.93
C GLU A 194 5.96 7.51 -19.91
N GLU A 195 5.63 6.30 -20.38
CA GLU A 195 5.43 5.15 -19.49
C GLU A 195 6.75 4.71 -18.86
N TYR A 196 7.83 4.74 -19.62
CA TYR A 196 9.17 4.49 -19.10
C TYR A 196 9.59 5.53 -18.06
N LYS A 197 9.38 6.82 -18.35
CA LYS A 197 9.67 7.92 -17.39
C LYS A 197 8.87 7.76 -16.10
N MET A 198 7.59 7.42 -16.22
CA MET A 198 6.70 7.16 -15.09
C MET A 198 7.20 5.98 -14.24
N LEU A 199 7.49 4.83 -14.87
CA LEU A 199 8.05 3.67 -14.18
C LEU A 199 9.31 4.06 -13.41
N ARG A 200 10.28 4.67 -14.10
CA ARG A 200 11.55 5.09 -13.50
C ARG A 200 11.34 6.04 -12.31
N SER A 201 10.47 7.04 -12.46
CA SER A 201 10.15 8.01 -11.41
C SER A 201 9.53 7.32 -10.18
N SER A 202 8.58 6.42 -10.39
CA SER A 202 8.01 5.59 -9.32
C SER A 202 9.09 4.78 -8.61
N LEU A 203 9.96 4.09 -9.33
CA LEU A 203 11.00 3.26 -8.71
C LEU A 203 12.01 4.07 -7.89
N LEU A 204 12.40 5.25 -8.37
CA LEU A 204 13.25 6.18 -7.61
C LEU A 204 12.56 6.67 -6.34
N ARG A 205 11.27 7.00 -6.42
CA ARG A 205 10.47 7.39 -5.26
C ARG A 205 10.31 6.24 -4.25
N ILE A 206 10.03 5.03 -4.71
CA ILE A 206 9.95 3.83 -3.87
C ILE A 206 11.29 3.58 -3.17
N SER A 207 12.40 3.82 -3.87
CA SER A 207 13.73 3.68 -3.29
C SER A 207 14.02 4.75 -2.23
N SER A 208 13.54 5.99 -2.39
CA SER A 208 13.67 7.01 -1.35
C SER A 208 12.86 6.70 -0.08
N PHE A 209 11.85 5.82 -0.19
CA PHE A 209 11.14 5.24 0.95
C PHE A 209 11.83 4.01 1.54
N GLN A 210 13.01 3.64 1.04
CA GLN A 210 13.79 2.46 1.48
C GLN A 210 13.10 1.10 1.23
N ILE A 211 12.03 1.09 0.43
CA ILE A 211 11.33 -0.14 0.01
C ILE A 211 12.15 -0.88 -1.07
N LEU A 212 12.82 -0.14 -1.96
CA LEU A 212 13.80 -0.67 -2.91
C LEU A 212 15.19 -0.12 -2.58
N SER A 213 16.20 -0.98 -2.68
CA SER A 213 17.59 -0.56 -2.52
C SER A 213 18.18 -0.22 -3.89
N VAL A 214 18.97 0.86 -3.95
CA VAL A 214 19.70 1.25 -5.16
C VAL A 214 20.87 0.30 -5.36
N GLY A 215 20.93 -0.36 -6.51
CA GLY A 215 22.08 -1.16 -6.93
C GLY A 215 23.15 -0.30 -7.60
N GLU A 216 24.32 -0.88 -7.89
CA GLU A 216 25.33 -0.19 -8.71
C GLU A 216 24.71 0.23 -10.06
N THR A 217 24.88 1.51 -10.42
CA THR A 217 24.43 2.00 -11.73
C THR A 217 25.27 1.30 -12.80
N ARG A 218 24.63 0.46 -13.61
CA ARG A 218 25.29 -0.19 -14.73
C ARG A 218 24.53 0.05 -16.05
N TRP A 219 25.31 0.36 -17.09
CA TRP A 219 24.95 0.28 -18.52
C TRP A 219 24.06 1.36 -19.17
N ILE A 220 23.43 2.28 -18.43
CA ILE A 220 22.84 3.50 -19.01
C ILE A 220 22.95 4.66 -18.02
N ASP A 221 23.48 5.82 -18.45
CA ASP A 221 23.57 7.06 -17.64
C ASP A 221 22.23 7.53 -17.03
N ASP A 222 21.11 6.99 -17.55
CA ASP A 222 19.76 7.41 -17.24
C ASP A 222 18.85 6.26 -16.78
N ALA A 223 19.39 5.05 -16.58
CA ALA A 223 18.64 3.95 -15.99
C ALA A 223 19.03 3.77 -14.52
N ALA A 224 18.03 3.62 -13.66
CA ALA A 224 18.23 3.31 -12.26
C ALA A 224 18.28 1.79 -12.08
N SER A 225 19.25 1.32 -11.29
CA SER A 225 19.42 -0.09 -10.97
C SER A 225 18.97 -0.33 -9.54
N PHE A 226 18.23 -1.41 -9.31
CA PHE A 226 17.62 -1.73 -8.03
C PHE A 226 17.94 -3.17 -7.63
N ILE A 227 18.01 -3.42 -6.32
CA ILE A 227 18.12 -4.76 -5.76
C ILE A 227 16.95 -5.02 -4.82
N ARG A 228 16.60 -6.29 -4.63
CA ARG A 228 15.61 -6.72 -3.63
C ARG A 228 16.05 -6.21 -2.25
N SER A 229 15.08 -5.80 -1.43
CA SER A 229 15.30 -5.43 -0.03
C SER A 229 14.42 -6.31 0.86
N GLN A 230 14.77 -6.45 2.14
CA GLN A 230 13.93 -7.21 3.08
C GLN A 230 12.50 -6.63 3.14
N VAL A 231 12.39 -5.31 3.28
CA VAL A 231 11.11 -4.60 3.34
C VAL A 231 10.32 -4.75 2.04
N GLY A 232 11.00 -4.71 0.90
CA GLY A 232 10.38 -4.92 -0.40
C GLY A 232 9.88 -6.36 -0.56
N CYS A 233 10.65 -7.38 -0.19
CA CYS A 233 10.18 -8.76 -0.22
C CYS A 233 8.91 -8.94 0.64
N GLU A 234 8.89 -8.30 1.80
CA GLU A 234 7.73 -8.31 2.69
C GLU A 234 6.51 -7.61 2.07
N LEU A 235 6.69 -6.43 1.48
CA LEU A 235 5.62 -5.73 0.76
C LEU A 235 5.08 -6.57 -0.39
N TYR A 236 5.96 -7.21 -1.18
CA TYR A 236 5.55 -8.07 -2.28
C TYR A 236 4.71 -9.27 -1.81
N ASN A 237 5.11 -9.90 -0.70
CA ASN A 237 4.32 -10.98 -0.10
C ASN A 237 2.94 -10.51 0.38
N LEU A 238 2.86 -9.31 0.98
CA LEU A 238 1.57 -8.74 1.39
C LEU A 238 0.66 -8.40 0.20
N ILE A 239 1.24 -7.92 -0.90
CA ILE A 239 0.50 -7.68 -2.15
C ILE A 239 -0.04 -8.99 -2.72
N ASN A 240 0.77 -10.04 -2.79
CA ASN A 240 0.34 -11.33 -3.32
C ASN A 240 -0.77 -11.95 -2.46
N LEU A 241 -0.75 -11.73 -1.14
CA LEU A 241 -1.84 -12.16 -0.25
C LEU A 241 -3.18 -11.51 -0.59
N LEU A 242 -3.20 -10.28 -1.14
CA LEU A 242 -4.43 -9.66 -1.62
C LEU A 242 -4.93 -10.25 -2.94
N ASP A 243 -4.04 -10.80 -3.77
CA ASP A 243 -4.43 -11.45 -5.03
C ASP A 243 -5.00 -12.87 -4.81
N GLU A 244 -4.72 -13.48 -3.65
CA GLU A 244 -5.14 -14.84 -3.29
C GLU A 244 -6.49 -14.92 -2.55
N VAL A 245 -7.00 -13.79 -2.05
CA VAL A 245 -8.23 -13.67 -1.24
C VAL A 245 -9.38 -13.14 -2.07
#